data_AF-R6SYX2-F1
#
_entry.id   AF-R6SYX2-F1
#
_cell.length_a   1.000
_cell.length_b   1.000
_cell.length_c   1.000
_cell.angle_alpha   90.00
_cell.angle_beta   90.00
_cell.angle_gamma   90.00
#
_symmetry.space_group_name_H-M   'P 1'
#
loop_
_entity.id
_entity.type
_entity.pdbx_description
1 polymer ?
#
loop_
_entity_poly.entity_id
_entity_poly.type
_entity_poly.pdbx_seq_one_letter_code
_entity_poly.pdbx_strand_id
1 'polypeptide(L)'
;MGQTEETMKKLLTDTVTQLKNTEAGLLSRLMSQGDRKEELIARVLRARALATGSYLLTEAEFLHLCADLRLGVCAGIIKDIPAQALTALLINCMPAHLYLGTQDPPKTERERDRLRAQTAARALTAG
;
A
#
# COMPACT_ATOMS: atom_id res chain seq x y z
N MET A 1 2.85 13.52 -39.15
CA MET A 1 3.43 12.81 -37.99
C MET A 1 3.10 13.44 -36.63
N GLY A 2 2.39 14.58 -36.52
CA GLY A 2 2.12 15.24 -35.23
C GLY A 2 0.85 14.82 -34.47
N GLN A 3 -0.09 14.10 -35.11
CA GLN A 3 -1.38 13.74 -34.49
C GLN A 3 -1.31 12.50 -33.58
N THR A 4 -0.27 11.68 -33.68
CA THR A 4 -0.19 10.38 -32.97
C THR A 4 0.12 10.53 -31.49
N GLU A 5 1.00 11.45 -31.10
CA GLU A 5 1.34 11.66 -29.68
C GLU A 5 0.18 12.28 -28.90
N GLU A 6 -0.50 13.29 -29.46
CA GLU A 6 -1.69 13.89 -28.84
C GLU A 6 -2.83 12.88 -28.71
N THR A 7 -3.06 12.07 -29.76
CA THR A 7 -4.08 11.02 -29.71
C THR A 7 -3.73 9.95 -28.66
N MET A 8 -2.46 9.57 -28.54
CA MET A 8 -2.00 8.61 -27.54
C MET A 8 -2.13 9.14 -26.11
N LYS A 9 -1.76 10.40 -25.87
CA LYS A 9 -1.95 11.08 -24.58
C LYS A 9 -3.42 11.13 -24.21
N LYS A 10 -4.29 11.45 -25.16
CA LYS A 10 -5.74 11.49 -24.95
C LYS A 10 -6.29 10.11 -24.59
N LEU A 11 -5.94 9.08 -25.37
CA LEU A 11 -6.36 7.70 -25.12
C LEU A 11 -5.92 7.21 -23.73
N LEU A 12 -4.67 7.47 -23.35
CA LEU A 12 -4.14 7.11 -22.04
C LEU A 12 -4.92 7.83 -20.92
N THR A 13 -5.14 9.13 -21.07
CA THR A 13 -5.88 9.95 -20.09
C THR A 13 -7.31 9.47 -19.92
N ASP A 14 -7.99 9.18 -21.03
CA ASP A 14 -9.37 8.67 -21.02
C ASP A 14 -9.42 7.30 -20.33
N THR A 15 -8.50 6.40 -20.66
CA THR A 15 -8.42 5.05 -20.06
C THR A 15 -8.15 5.12 -18.56
N VAL A 16 -7.18 5.93 -18.12
CA VAL A 16 -6.87 6.11 -16.70
C VAL A 16 -8.05 6.72 -15.95
N THR A 17 -8.76 7.67 -16.56
CA THR A 17 -9.95 8.29 -15.98
C THR A 17 -11.10 7.29 -15.83
N GLN A 18 -11.33 6.46 -16.84
CA GLN A 18 -12.31 5.37 -16.79
C GLN A 18 -11.98 4.36 -15.69
N LEU A 19 -10.71 3.96 -15.59
CA LEU A 19 -10.24 3.03 -14.55
C LEU A 19 -10.50 3.62 -13.15
N LYS A 20 -10.08 4.86 -12.92
CA LYS A 20 -10.29 5.58 -11.66
C LYS A 20 -11.77 5.64 -11.27
N ASN A 21 -12.64 5.98 -12.21
CA ASN A 21 -14.09 6.07 -11.96
C ASN A 21 -14.70 4.69 -11.66
N THR A 22 -14.21 3.65 -12.36
CA THR A 22 -14.64 2.26 -12.13
C THR A 22 -14.26 1.80 -10.73
N GLU A 23 -13.01 2.02 -10.31
CA GLU A 23 -12.53 1.69 -8.96
C GLU A 23 -13.31 2.43 -7.87
N ALA A 24 -13.53 3.74 -8.02
CA ALA A 24 -14.29 4.54 -7.08
C ALA A 24 -15.75 4.04 -6.96
N GLY A 25 -16.37 3.67 -8.08
CA GLY A 25 -17.72 3.09 -8.09
C GLY A 25 -17.78 1.72 -7.41
N LEU A 26 -16.80 0.85 -7.64
CA LEU A 26 -16.71 -0.45 -6.99
C LEU A 26 -16.50 -0.31 -5.48
N LEU A 27 -15.63 0.61 -5.06
CA LEU A 27 -15.37 0.86 -3.65
C LEU A 27 -16.61 1.41 -2.93
N SER A 28 -17.31 2.36 -3.54
CA SER A 28 -18.57 2.89 -3.01
C SER A 28 -19.63 1.79 -2.84
N ARG A 29 -19.78 0.91 -3.85
CA ARG A 29 -20.69 -0.24 -3.77
C ARG A 29 -20.30 -1.19 -2.64
N LEU A 30 -19.01 -1.53 -2.54
CA LEU A 30 -18.50 -2.40 -1.49
C LEU A 30 -18.77 -1.80 -0.09
N MET A 31 -18.60 -0.48 0.06
CA MET A 31 -18.91 0.26 1.29
C MET A 31 -20.39 0.43 1.61
N SER A 32 -21.28 0.26 0.63
CA SER A 32 -22.73 0.28 0.84
C SER A 32 -23.33 -1.08 1.23
N GLN A 33 -22.60 -2.17 1.02
CA GLN A 33 -23.06 -3.54 1.33
C GLN A 33 -22.62 -3.94 2.74
N GLY A 34 -23.57 -4.20 3.65
CA GLY A 34 -23.31 -4.47 5.08
C GLY A 34 -22.20 -5.50 5.31
N ASP A 35 -22.46 -6.76 4.97
CA ASP A 35 -21.51 -7.86 5.23
C ASP A 35 -20.15 -7.64 4.54
N ARG A 36 -20.15 -7.18 3.29
CA ARG A 36 -18.90 -6.92 2.53
C ARG A 36 -18.09 -5.77 3.10
N LYS A 37 -18.75 -4.76 3.65
CA LYS A 37 -18.10 -3.66 4.35
C LYS A 37 -17.42 -4.17 5.62
N GLU A 38 -18.10 -5.01 6.40
CA GLU A 38 -17.52 -5.61 7.61
C GLU A 38 -16.31 -6.49 7.28
N GLU A 39 -16.40 -7.30 6.22
CA GLU A 39 -15.27 -8.09 5.71
C GLU A 39 -14.08 -7.22 5.29
N LEU A 40 -14.33 -6.11 4.59
CA LEU A 40 -13.24 -5.20 4.22
C LEU A 40 -12.61 -4.54 5.45
N ILE A 41 -13.42 -4.07 6.39
CA ILE A 41 -12.92 -3.48 7.64
C ILE A 41 -12.04 -4.50 8.37
N ALA A 42 -12.51 -5.74 8.52
CA ALA A 42 -11.75 -6.80 9.17
C ALA A 42 -10.43 -7.08 8.44
N ARG A 43 -10.45 -7.15 7.10
CA ARG A 43 -9.24 -7.34 6.28
C ARG A 43 -8.23 -6.21 6.50
N VAL A 44 -8.67 -4.96 6.40
CA VAL A 44 -7.81 -3.77 6.55
C VAL A 44 -7.21 -3.69 7.95
N LEU A 45 -8.02 -3.93 9.00
CA LEU A 45 -7.54 -3.88 10.39
C LEU A 45 -6.57 -5.02 10.70
N ARG A 46 -6.81 -6.22 10.19
CA ARG A 46 -5.85 -7.34 10.30
C ARG A 46 -4.55 -7.01 9.57
N ALA A 47 -4.63 -6.42 8.38
CA ALA A 47 -3.45 -6.03 7.63
C ALA A 47 -2.60 -5.01 8.42
N ARG A 48 -3.26 -4.02 9.05
CA ARG A 48 -2.59 -3.07 9.95
C ARG A 48 -1.94 -3.76 11.14
N ALA A 49 -2.68 -4.62 11.84
CA ALA A 49 -2.17 -5.33 13.01
C ALA A 49 -0.92 -6.17 12.67
N LEU A 50 -0.95 -6.90 11.55
CA LEU A 50 0.19 -7.69 11.06
C LEU A 50 1.36 -6.78 10.69
N ALA A 51 1.13 -5.70 9.94
CA ALA A 51 2.19 -4.78 9.54
C ALA A 51 2.88 -4.09 10.74
N THR A 52 2.17 -3.89 11.85
CA THR A 52 2.72 -3.30 13.08
C THR A 52 3.29 -4.31 14.08
N GLY A 53 2.82 -5.56 14.05
CA GLY A 53 3.10 -6.55 15.11
C GLY A 53 3.99 -7.71 14.69
N SER A 54 4.28 -7.87 13.39
CA SER A 54 5.11 -8.97 12.90
C SER A 54 6.58 -8.80 13.31
N TYR A 55 7.23 -9.92 13.66
CA TYR A 55 8.68 -9.96 13.93
C TYR A 55 9.51 -10.18 12.66
N LEU A 56 8.96 -10.92 11.70
CA LEU A 56 9.49 -11.12 10.35
C LEU A 56 8.40 -10.75 9.36
N LEU A 57 8.78 -10.07 8.28
CA LEU A 57 7.85 -9.72 7.23
C LEU A 57 8.54 -9.86 5.87
N THR A 58 8.12 -10.87 5.11
CA THR A 58 8.61 -11.07 3.75
C THR A 58 8.18 -9.92 2.84
N GLU A 59 8.84 -9.78 1.70
CA GLU A 59 8.47 -8.76 0.72
C GLU A 59 7.06 -8.97 0.18
N ALA A 60 6.69 -10.21 -0.14
CA ALA A 60 5.37 -10.54 -0.67
C ALA A 60 4.27 -10.22 0.34
N GLU A 61 4.43 -10.62 1.60
CA GLU A 61 3.49 -10.27 2.66
C GLU A 61 3.38 -8.76 2.82
N PHE A 62 4.51 -8.05 2.90
CA PHE A 62 4.50 -6.59 3.01
C PHE A 62 3.75 -5.91 1.86
N LEU A 63 3.96 -6.35 0.61
CA LEU A 63 3.25 -5.80 -0.55
C LEU A 63 1.75 -6.02 -0.45
N HIS A 64 1.31 -7.20 -0.03
CA HIS A 64 -0.11 -7.49 0.20
C HIS A 64 -0.69 -6.62 1.32
N LEU A 65 0.00 -6.50 2.45
CA LEU A 65 -0.43 -5.65 3.56
C LEU A 65 -0.48 -4.17 3.15
N CYS A 66 0.51 -3.69 2.40
CA CYS A 66 0.57 -2.31 1.94
C CYS A 66 -0.59 -1.99 0.97
N ALA A 67 -0.98 -2.94 0.11
CA ALA A 67 -2.15 -2.80 -0.74
C ALA A 67 -3.45 -2.70 0.07
N ASP A 68 -3.60 -3.53 1.09
CA ASP A 68 -4.78 -3.51 1.98
C ASP A 68 -4.85 -2.23 2.81
N LEU A 69 -3.72 -1.76 3.34
CA LEU A 69 -3.62 -0.47 4.02
C LEU A 69 -4.00 0.68 3.09
N ARG A 70 -3.52 0.66 1.84
CA ARG A 70 -3.83 1.69 0.84
C ARG A 70 -5.32 1.71 0.52
N LEU A 71 -5.92 0.54 0.34
CA LEU A 71 -7.36 0.40 0.15
C LEU A 71 -8.13 0.94 1.36
N GLY A 72 -7.66 0.65 2.58
CA GLY A 72 -8.21 1.16 3.83
C GLY A 72 -8.22 2.69 3.93
N VAL A 73 -7.14 3.35 3.47
CA VAL A 73 -7.08 4.82 3.39
C VAL A 73 -8.06 5.35 2.34
N CYS A 74 -8.10 4.75 1.14
CA CYS A 74 -9.04 5.15 0.09
C CYS A 74 -10.51 4.97 0.50
N ALA A 75 -10.80 3.93 1.30
CA ALA A 75 -12.13 3.64 1.84
C ALA A 75 -12.52 4.50 3.05
N GLY A 76 -11.58 5.29 3.60
CA GLY A 76 -11.79 6.08 4.82
C GLY A 76 -11.88 5.24 6.11
N ILE A 77 -11.40 3.99 6.08
CA ILE A 77 -11.29 3.10 7.25
C ILE A 77 -10.09 3.51 8.11
N ILE A 78 -8.95 3.75 7.46
CA ILE A 78 -7.73 4.29 8.09
C ILE A 78 -7.72 5.80 7.84
N LYS A 79 -7.73 6.60 8.91
CA LYS A 79 -7.88 8.07 8.85
C LYS A 79 -6.66 8.83 9.38
N ASP A 80 -5.83 8.13 10.13
CA ASP A 80 -4.66 8.63 10.84
C ASP A 80 -3.37 8.55 10.02
N ILE A 81 -3.41 7.92 8.83
CA ILE A 81 -2.25 7.74 7.97
C ILE A 81 -2.51 8.38 6.61
N PRO A 82 -1.72 9.40 6.21
CA PRO A 82 -1.87 9.99 4.89
C PRO A 82 -1.38 9.04 3.80
N ALA A 83 -2.02 9.12 2.63
CA ALA A 83 -1.67 8.34 1.45
C ALA A 83 -0.16 8.43 1.11
N GLN A 84 0.43 9.62 1.19
CA GLN A 84 1.84 9.84 0.87
C GLN A 84 2.78 9.06 1.81
N ALA A 85 2.42 8.90 3.08
CA ALA A 85 3.21 8.11 4.03
C ALA A 85 3.23 6.62 3.65
N LEU A 86 2.12 6.06 3.17
CA LEU A 86 2.11 4.67 2.66
C LEU A 86 2.98 4.50 1.41
N THR A 87 3.02 5.50 0.53
CA THR A 87 3.92 5.47 -0.64
C THR A 87 5.39 5.50 -0.23
N ALA A 88 5.76 6.35 0.73
CA ALA A 88 7.11 6.38 1.28
C ALA A 88 7.46 5.05 1.98
N LEU A 89 6.52 4.49 2.75
CA LEU A 89 6.69 3.20 3.41
C LEU A 89 6.94 2.07 2.40
N LEU A 90 6.17 2.03 1.30
CA LEU A 90 6.37 1.05 0.22
C LEU A 90 7.83 1.07 -0.27
N ILE A 91 8.35 2.26 -0.58
CA ILE A 91 9.72 2.45 -1.08
C ILE A 91 10.75 2.05 -0.02
N ASN A 92 10.59 2.52 1.22
CA ASN A 92 11.54 2.27 2.31
C ASN A 92 11.67 0.80 2.71
N CYS A 93 10.65 0.00 2.43
CA CYS A 93 10.63 -1.44 2.68
C CYS A 93 11.15 -2.29 1.50
N MET A 94 11.52 -1.68 0.38
CA MET A 94 12.14 -2.39 -0.75
C MET A 94 13.58 -2.80 -0.41
N PRO A 95 14.07 -3.94 -0.94
CA PRO A 95 15.39 -4.48 -0.58
C PRO A 95 16.55 -3.48 -0.68
N ALA A 96 16.59 -2.70 -1.77
CA ALA A 96 17.64 -1.70 -1.99
C ALA A 96 17.61 -0.57 -0.95
N HIS A 97 16.42 -0.11 -0.57
CA HIS A 97 16.25 0.95 0.42
C HIS A 97 16.54 0.45 1.84
N LEU A 98 16.18 -0.79 2.16
CA LEU A 98 16.56 -1.42 3.43
C LEU A 98 18.08 -1.54 3.56
N TYR A 99 18.77 -1.86 2.46
CA TYR A 99 20.22 -1.93 2.41
C TYR A 99 20.88 -0.55 2.61
N LEU A 100 20.46 0.45 1.83
CA LEU A 100 21.04 1.79 1.86
C LEU A 100 20.64 2.63 3.09
N GLY A 101 19.51 2.30 3.72
CA GLY A 101 18.96 3.05 4.85
C GLY A 101 19.57 2.72 6.21
N THR A 102 20.60 1.88 6.28
CA THR A 102 21.20 1.42 7.53
C THR A 102 22.73 1.47 7.49
N GLN A 103 23.37 1.65 8.65
CA GLN A 103 24.83 1.62 8.75
C GLN A 103 25.40 0.20 8.67
N ASP A 104 24.65 -0.80 9.15
CA ASP A 104 24.99 -2.23 9.05
C ASP A 104 23.93 -2.94 8.20
N PRO A 105 24.16 -3.06 6.88
CA PRO A 105 23.16 -3.57 5.96
C PRO A 105 22.88 -5.06 6.16
N PRO A 106 21.63 -5.50 5.99
CA PRO A 106 21.25 -6.90 6.12
C PRO A 106 21.95 -7.76 5.05
N LYS A 107 22.62 -8.82 5.49
CA LYS A 107 23.41 -9.76 4.67
C LYS A 107 22.59 -10.97 4.25
N THR A 108 21.53 -11.28 5.01
CA THR A 108 20.63 -12.41 4.73
C THR A 108 19.20 -11.97 4.45
N GLU A 109 18.41 -12.86 3.84
CA GLU A 109 16.98 -12.61 3.60
C GLU A 109 16.21 -12.44 4.91
N ARG A 110 16.48 -13.29 5.90
CA ARG A 110 15.87 -13.18 7.23
C ARG A 110 16.15 -11.84 7.92
N GLU A 111 17.37 -11.32 7.77
CA GLU A 111 17.70 -9.99 8.30
C GLU A 111 16.93 -8.88 7.58
N ARG A 112 16.75 -8.98 6.25
CA ARG A 112 15.91 -8.04 5.49
C ARG A 112 14.47 -8.09 5.95
N ASP A 113 13.91 -9.28 6.14
CA ASP A 113 12.52 -9.45 6.56
C ASP A 113 12.28 -8.90 7.98
N ARG A 114 13.26 -9.10 8.87
CA ARG A 114 13.23 -8.51 10.21
C ARG A 114 13.32 -6.98 10.16
N LEU A 115 14.21 -6.43 9.33
CA LEU A 115 14.35 -5.00 9.18
C LEU A 115 13.10 -4.37 8.55
N ARG A 116 12.49 -5.03 7.56
CA ARG A 116 11.23 -4.62 6.94
C ARG A 116 10.10 -4.54 7.95
N ALA A 117 9.95 -5.57 8.78
CA ALA A 117 8.95 -5.59 9.84
C ALA A 117 9.11 -4.42 10.81
N GLN A 118 10.35 -4.12 11.24
CA GLN A 118 10.64 -2.98 12.10
C GLN A 118 10.36 -1.64 11.43
N THR A 119 10.75 -1.47 10.16
CA THR A 119 10.51 -0.24 9.38
C THR A 119 9.01 0.01 9.23
N ALA A 120 8.22 -1.02 8.89
CA ALA A 120 6.77 -0.93 8.80
C ALA A 120 6.13 -0.57 10.15
N ALA A 121 6.51 -1.25 11.23
CA ALA A 121 5.98 -0.98 12.56
C ALA A 121 6.27 0.46 13.03
N ARG A 122 7.50 0.96 12.83
CA ARG A 122 7.85 2.34 13.17
C ARG A 122 7.05 3.36 12.36
N ALA A 123 6.93 3.16 11.05
CA ALA A 123 6.22 4.09 10.17
C ALA A 123 4.71 4.16 10.48
N LEU A 124 4.11 3.05 10.90
CA LEU A 124 2.66 2.95 11.15
C LEU A 124 2.24 3.28 12.58
N THR A 125 3.19 3.34 13.54
CA THR A 125 2.93 3.70 14.95
C THR A 125 3.41 5.10 15.32
N ALA A 126 4.26 5.74 14.49
CA ALA A 126 4.77 7.09 14.73
C ALA A 126 3.76 8.22 14.36
N GLY A 127 2.45 7.94 14.36
CA GLY A 127 1.37 8.88 14.06
C GLY A 127 0.57 9.25 15.29
#